data_AF-A0A3D5CGE9-F1
#
_entry.id   AF-A0A3D5CGE9-F1
#
_cell.length_a   1.000
_cell.length_b   1.000
_cell.length_c   1.000
_cell.angle_alpha   90.00
_cell.angle_beta   90.00
_cell.angle_gamma   90.00
#
_symmetry.space_group_name_H-M   'P 1'
#
loop_
_entity.id
_entity.type
_entity.pdbx_description
1 polymer ?
#
loop_
_entity_poly.entity_id
_entity_poly.type
_entity_poly.pdbx_seq_one_letter_code
_entity_poly.pdbx_strand_id
1 'polypeptide(L)'
;LANGVTTAYNFTDPLQAWESMVDGKRLGGNAPLRPVEYHTRQADGCRDAGLRFVDAIGMDVSTGTDDEIFDRFAAEVAHTRAMDPALALGASIMGQVQWSPRPEAAELEVEAMRRFGVTNQAHFLESPEAVPVQQAKFAMYRDAGALGPDMMFGHFIQTTPEIIRATAEGGASMSWQPASNGRLASGVALVPEMLELGIRVGMGLDDQACTDLADPWGNMRAGIFMQRARTK
;
A
#
# COMPACT_ATOMS: atom_id res chain seq x y z
N LEU A 1 -20.89 -10.48 0.45
CA LEU A 1 -20.67 -9.38 -0.52
C LEU A 1 -22.00 -8.68 -0.83
N ALA A 2 -22.70 -8.14 0.17
CA ALA A 2 -24.07 -7.63 -0.02
C ALA A 2 -24.18 -6.10 -0.11
N ASN A 3 -23.17 -5.30 0.26
CA ASN A 3 -23.31 -3.84 0.26
C ASN A 3 -21.98 -3.12 0.00
N GLY A 4 -21.92 -2.33 -1.08
CA GLY A 4 -21.01 -1.17 -1.21
C GLY A 4 -19.69 -1.40 -1.94
N VAL A 5 -19.29 -0.40 -2.74
CA VAL A 5 -17.89 -0.19 -3.14
C VAL A 5 -17.12 0.16 -1.87
N THR A 6 -16.25 -0.75 -1.43
CA THR A 6 -15.36 -0.51 -0.29
C THR A 6 -14.11 0.17 -0.81
N THR A 7 -13.79 1.38 -0.38
CA THR A 7 -12.38 1.82 -0.36
C THR A 7 -11.73 1.04 0.77
N ALA A 8 -11.23 -0.15 0.46
CA ALA A 8 -10.69 -1.05 1.47
C ALA A 8 -9.48 -0.43 2.17
N TYR A 9 -8.69 0.40 1.50
CA TYR A 9 -7.53 1.08 2.06
C TYR A 9 -7.55 2.56 1.61
N ASN A 10 -7.44 3.47 2.57
CA ASN A 10 -7.21 4.90 2.35
C ASN A 10 -5.71 5.15 2.67
N PHE A 11 -4.89 5.37 1.65
CA PHE A 11 -3.47 5.67 1.88
C PHE A 11 -3.36 7.06 2.51
N THR A 12 -2.98 7.10 3.79
CA THR A 12 -2.78 8.37 4.50
C THR A 12 -1.61 9.10 3.87
N ASP A 13 -1.79 10.41 3.63
CA ASP A 13 -0.70 11.32 3.26
C ASP A 13 0.48 11.05 4.19
N PRO A 14 1.72 10.87 3.70
CA PRO A 14 2.87 10.78 4.58
C PRO A 14 2.96 12.08 5.40
N LEU A 15 3.32 12.01 6.68
CA LEU A 15 3.37 13.16 7.62
C LEU A 15 4.21 14.35 7.11
N GLN A 16 5.00 14.16 6.06
CA GLN A 16 5.85 15.16 5.46
C GLN A 16 5.04 16.32 4.85
N ALA A 17 5.28 17.53 5.34
CA ALA A 17 4.75 18.72 4.69
C ALA A 17 5.21 18.76 3.22
N TRP A 18 4.27 18.98 2.29
CA TRP A 18 4.64 19.25 0.91
C TRP A 18 5.39 20.57 0.84
N GLU A 19 6.63 20.51 0.37
CA GLU A 19 7.40 21.70 0.03
C GLU A 19 7.53 21.78 -1.49
N SER A 20 7.34 22.99 -2.03
CA SER A 20 7.38 23.19 -3.48
C SER A 20 8.73 22.77 -4.05
N MET A 21 8.69 21.85 -5.01
CA MET A 21 9.86 21.51 -5.82
C MET A 21 10.18 22.65 -6.78
N VAL A 22 10.82 23.69 -6.25
CA VAL A 22 11.43 24.74 -7.08
C VAL A 22 12.69 24.13 -7.70
N ASP A 23 12.83 24.25 -9.01
CA ASP A 23 13.95 23.71 -9.81
C ASP A 23 14.01 22.18 -10.01
N GLY A 24 12.90 21.46 -9.80
CA GLY A 24 12.81 20.03 -10.10
C GLY A 24 13.67 19.13 -9.19
N LYS A 25 14.14 19.67 -8.06
CA LYS A 25 14.86 18.89 -7.04
C LYS A 25 13.88 18.45 -5.96
N ARG A 26 13.87 17.14 -5.68
CA ARG A 26 13.20 16.60 -4.50
C ARG A 26 13.89 17.17 -3.26
N LEU A 27 13.15 17.83 -2.39
CA LEU A 27 13.67 18.27 -1.10
C LEU A 27 14.00 17.01 -0.29
N GLY A 28 15.26 16.90 0.13
CA GLY A 28 15.75 15.68 0.77
C GLY A 28 15.17 15.54 2.16
N GLY A 29 14.17 14.67 2.34
CA GLY A 29 13.77 13.97 3.57
C GLY A 29 13.48 14.77 4.85
N ASN A 30 13.62 16.10 4.83
CA ASN A 30 13.66 16.96 6.02
C ASN A 30 12.43 17.85 6.13
N ALA A 31 11.37 17.58 5.37
CA ALA A 31 10.11 18.28 5.54
C ALA A 31 9.60 18.05 6.98
N PRO A 32 9.13 19.10 7.68
CA PRO A 32 8.59 18.94 9.02
C PRO A 32 7.37 18.01 8.97
N LEU A 33 7.24 17.17 10.00
CA LEU A 33 6.05 16.34 10.16
C LEU A 33 4.86 17.24 10.54
N ARG A 34 3.71 16.97 9.93
CA ARG A 34 2.43 17.57 10.31
C ARG A 34 2.01 17.06 11.70
N PRO A 35 1.17 17.79 12.44
CA PRO A 35 0.61 17.31 13.70
C PRO A 35 -0.22 16.04 13.51
N VAL A 36 -0.33 15.20 14.54
CA VAL A 36 -1.11 13.95 14.51
C VAL A 36 -2.59 14.18 14.18
N GLU A 37 -3.13 15.35 14.54
CA GLU A 37 -4.50 15.73 14.19
C GLU A 37 -4.72 15.82 12.69
N TYR A 38 -3.66 16.06 11.89
CA TYR A 38 -3.75 16.08 10.43
C TYR A 38 -3.99 14.67 9.87
N HIS A 39 -3.35 13.64 10.44
CA HIS A 39 -3.40 12.26 9.95
C HIS A 39 -4.72 11.59 10.26
N THR A 40 -5.19 11.82 11.49
CA THR A 40 -6.50 11.35 11.94
C THR A 40 -7.67 11.96 11.14
N ARG A 41 -7.47 13.08 10.43
CA ARG A 41 -8.53 13.68 9.59
C ARG A 41 -8.94 12.80 8.43
N GLN A 42 -8.06 11.96 7.91
CA GLN A 42 -8.43 11.08 6.81
C GLN A 42 -9.44 10.03 7.27
N ALA A 43 -9.15 9.37 8.40
CA ALA A 43 -10.06 8.43 9.04
C ALA A 43 -11.38 9.11 9.45
N ASP A 44 -11.32 10.33 10.02
CA ASP A 44 -12.52 11.13 10.32
C ASP A 44 -13.37 11.39 9.07
N GLY A 45 -12.73 11.76 7.95
CA GLY A 45 -13.42 12.00 6.68
C GLY A 45 -14.11 10.75 6.12
N CYS A 46 -13.44 9.59 6.19
CA CYS A 46 -14.05 8.31 5.80
C CYS A 46 -15.28 7.99 6.68
N ARG A 47 -15.17 8.17 8.00
CA ARG A 47 -16.28 8.00 8.94
C ARG A 47 -17.43 8.96 8.62
N ASP A 48 -17.15 10.24 8.45
CA ASP A 48 -18.18 11.28 8.23
C ASP A 48 -18.89 11.11 6.89
N ALA A 49 -18.21 10.53 5.89
CA ALA A 49 -18.79 10.12 4.62
C ALA A 49 -19.61 8.81 4.69
N GLY A 50 -19.61 8.11 5.83
CA GLY A 50 -20.28 6.82 6.01
C GLY A 50 -19.61 5.68 5.24
N LEU A 51 -18.33 5.82 4.89
CA LEU A 51 -17.57 4.79 4.18
C LEU A 51 -17.08 3.72 5.15
N ARG A 52 -16.98 2.49 4.63
CA ARG A 52 -16.27 1.40 5.29
C ARG A 52 -14.83 1.39 4.81
N PHE A 53 -13.86 1.38 5.73
CA PHE A 53 -12.44 1.55 5.40
C PHE A 53 -11.53 0.75 6.33
N VAL A 54 -10.34 0.37 5.85
CA VAL A 54 -9.17 0.03 6.68
C VAL A 54 -8.24 1.22 6.61
N ASP A 55 -7.83 1.74 7.76
CA ASP A 55 -6.98 2.92 7.85
C ASP A 55 -5.53 2.60 7.52
N ALA A 56 -5.03 3.00 6.35
CA ALA A 56 -3.67 2.69 5.93
C ALA A 56 -2.71 3.83 6.31
N ILE A 57 -1.92 3.60 7.35
CA ILE A 57 -1.13 4.60 8.06
C ILE A 57 0.35 4.48 7.69
N GLY A 58 0.96 5.60 7.28
CA GLY A 58 2.42 5.70 7.16
C GLY A 58 3.08 5.69 8.53
N MET A 59 4.13 4.88 8.71
CA MET A 59 4.94 4.94 9.94
C MET A 59 5.92 6.12 9.95
N ASP A 60 6.18 6.72 8.78
CA ASP A 60 7.11 7.83 8.61
C ASP A 60 8.52 7.51 9.12
N VAL A 61 9.01 6.32 8.76
CA VAL A 61 10.24 5.71 9.29
C VAL A 61 11.51 6.51 9.00
N SER A 62 11.43 7.51 8.11
CA SER A 62 12.53 8.41 7.75
C SER A 62 12.71 9.60 8.68
N THR A 63 11.82 9.83 9.65
CA THR A 63 11.83 11.05 10.47
C THR A 63 11.58 10.75 11.95
N GLY A 64 12.55 11.13 12.79
CA GLY A 64 12.55 10.87 14.23
C GLY A 64 13.29 9.59 14.61
N THR A 65 13.31 9.31 15.91
CA THR A 65 13.80 8.06 16.49
C THR A 65 12.76 6.94 16.33
N ASP A 66 13.18 5.68 16.49
CA ASP A 66 12.27 4.54 16.40
C ASP A 66 11.13 4.64 17.43
N ASP A 67 11.42 5.05 18.68
CA ASP A 67 10.38 5.24 19.70
C ASP A 67 9.34 6.29 19.27
N GLU A 68 9.78 7.43 18.73
CA GLU A 68 8.87 8.47 18.23
C GLU A 68 8.03 8.00 17.04
N ILE A 69 8.59 7.16 16.16
CA ILE A 69 7.86 6.54 15.03
C ILE A 69 6.76 5.62 15.56
N PHE A 70 7.09 4.74 16.50
CA PHE A 70 6.13 3.80 17.07
C PHE A 70 5.04 4.49 17.89
N ASP A 71 5.37 5.55 18.64
CA ASP A 71 4.41 6.31 19.43
C ASP A 71 3.40 7.06 18.54
N ARG A 72 3.85 7.66 17.43
CA ARG A 72 2.94 8.29 16.45
C ARG A 72 2.01 7.27 15.81
N PHE A 73 2.58 6.16 15.30
CA PHE A 73 1.78 5.09 14.71
C PHE A 73 0.76 4.52 15.71
N ALA A 74 1.16 4.33 16.97
CA ALA A 74 0.26 3.87 18.03
C ALA A 74 -0.92 4.82 18.26
N ALA A 75 -0.69 6.13 18.22
CA ALA A 75 -1.74 7.14 18.38
C ALA A 75 -2.78 7.07 17.24
N GLU A 76 -2.34 6.89 16.00
CA GLU A 76 -3.23 6.77 14.83
C GLU A 76 -4.02 5.46 14.85
N VAL A 77 -3.37 4.34 15.17
CA VAL A 77 -4.07 3.06 15.38
C VAL A 77 -5.10 3.16 16.49
N ALA A 78 -4.79 3.85 17.60
CA ALA A 78 -5.71 4.06 18.71
C ALA A 78 -6.93 4.91 18.28
N HIS A 79 -6.71 5.95 17.47
CA HIS A 79 -7.79 6.78 16.92
C HIS A 79 -8.76 5.95 16.07
N THR A 80 -8.24 5.16 15.12
CA THR A 80 -9.07 4.31 14.27
C THR A 80 -9.84 3.25 15.06
N ARG A 81 -9.23 2.68 16.11
CA ARG A 81 -9.90 1.71 17.00
C ARG A 81 -10.99 2.31 17.88
N ALA A 82 -10.98 3.62 18.10
CA ALA A 82 -12.02 4.30 18.86
C ALA A 82 -13.30 4.53 18.04
N MET A 83 -13.25 4.31 16.72
CA MET A 83 -14.40 4.48 15.82
C MET A 83 -15.33 3.26 15.81
N ASP A 84 -16.51 3.42 15.23
CA ASP A 84 -17.46 2.32 15.02
C ASP A 84 -16.83 1.23 14.12
N PRO A 85 -16.67 -0.02 14.61
CA PRO A 85 -16.08 -1.12 13.83
C PRO A 85 -16.95 -1.55 12.64
N ALA A 86 -18.21 -1.08 12.55
CA ALA A 86 -19.03 -1.24 11.34
C ALA A 86 -18.54 -0.38 10.17
N LEU A 87 -17.79 0.70 10.43
CA LEU A 87 -17.19 1.61 9.45
C LEU A 87 -15.67 1.46 9.40
N ALA A 88 -14.99 1.57 10.53
CA ALA A 88 -13.54 1.39 10.65
C ALA A 88 -13.20 -0.09 10.82
N LEU A 89 -12.92 -0.77 9.71
CA LEU A 89 -12.72 -2.22 9.64
C LEU A 89 -11.38 -2.68 10.25
N GLY A 90 -10.46 -1.75 10.46
CA GLY A 90 -9.15 -2.00 11.04
C GLY A 90 -8.15 -0.91 10.68
N ALA A 91 -6.90 -1.13 11.09
CA ALA A 91 -5.76 -0.32 10.69
C ALA A 91 -4.74 -1.20 9.97
N SER A 92 -3.96 -0.59 9.10
CA SER A 92 -2.88 -1.20 8.33
C SER A 92 -1.70 -0.26 8.24
N ILE A 93 -0.51 -0.80 8.06
CA ILE A 93 0.65 -0.03 7.64
C ILE A 93 0.51 0.27 6.14
N MET A 94 0.82 1.50 5.76
CA MET A 94 1.20 1.92 4.43
C MET A 94 2.67 1.56 4.25
N GLY A 95 2.96 0.40 3.66
CA GLY A 95 4.33 -0.12 3.59
C GLY A 95 5.22 0.78 2.75
N GLN A 96 6.35 1.21 3.32
CA GLN A 96 7.27 2.21 2.76
C GLN A 96 8.59 1.61 2.25
N VAL A 97 8.85 0.31 2.46
CA VAL A 97 10.11 -0.36 2.08
C VAL A 97 10.55 -0.03 0.65
N GLN A 98 9.63 0.03 -0.32
CA GLN A 98 9.95 0.30 -1.72
C GLN A 98 10.75 1.61 -1.90
N TRP A 99 10.44 2.64 -1.11
CA TRP A 99 11.05 3.97 -1.18
C TRP A 99 11.96 4.30 0.00
N SER A 100 11.90 3.51 1.07
CA SER A 100 12.72 3.74 2.26
C SER A 100 14.22 3.58 1.96
N PRO A 101 15.07 4.49 2.46
CA PRO A 101 16.52 4.33 2.42
C PRO A 101 17.06 3.46 3.58
N ARG A 102 16.23 3.13 4.57
CA ARG A 102 16.65 2.36 5.76
C ARG A 102 16.77 0.87 5.42
N PRO A 103 17.92 0.22 5.67
CA PRO A 103 18.07 -1.22 5.47
C PRO A 103 17.19 -2.05 6.40
N GLU A 104 16.77 -1.51 7.54
CA GLU A 104 15.91 -2.16 8.54
C GLU A 104 14.42 -1.82 8.42
N ALA A 105 13.99 -1.21 7.31
CA ALA A 105 12.62 -0.73 7.14
C ALA A 105 11.58 -1.85 7.24
N ALA A 106 11.87 -3.03 6.67
CA ALA A 106 10.94 -4.15 6.70
C ALA A 106 10.79 -4.71 8.12
N GLU A 107 11.88 -4.78 8.88
CA GLU A 107 11.89 -5.25 10.26
C GLU A 107 11.07 -4.34 11.17
N LEU A 108 11.17 -3.02 10.99
CA LEU A 108 10.36 -2.04 11.72
C LEU A 108 8.86 -2.19 11.41
N GLU A 109 8.51 -2.33 10.13
CA GLU A 109 7.12 -2.52 9.70
C GLU A 109 6.55 -3.83 10.25
N VAL A 110 7.28 -4.94 10.16
CA VAL A 110 6.82 -6.23 10.70
C VAL A 110 6.72 -6.17 12.23
N GLU A 111 7.62 -5.47 12.92
CA GLU A 111 7.49 -5.26 14.35
C GLU A 111 6.23 -4.47 14.72
N ALA A 112 5.89 -3.42 13.97
CA ALA A 112 4.63 -2.71 14.15
C ALA A 112 3.40 -3.59 13.86
N MET A 113 3.44 -4.42 12.80
CA MET A 113 2.36 -5.39 12.52
C MET A 113 2.12 -6.30 13.73
N ARG A 114 3.19 -6.85 14.32
CA ARG A 114 3.09 -7.73 15.51
C ARG A 114 2.65 -6.98 16.75
N ARG A 115 3.29 -5.85 17.05
CA ARG A 115 3.05 -5.05 18.27
C ARG A 115 1.63 -4.51 18.32
N PHE A 116 1.09 -4.09 17.19
CA PHE A 116 -0.22 -3.48 17.13
C PHE A 116 -1.31 -4.42 16.61
N GLY A 117 -0.99 -5.58 16.04
CA GLY A 117 -1.98 -6.50 15.47
C GLY A 117 -2.70 -5.87 14.27
N VAL A 118 -1.93 -5.36 13.31
CA VAL A 118 -2.40 -4.65 12.11
C VAL A 118 -1.85 -5.33 10.85
N THR A 119 -2.50 -5.12 9.71
CA THR A 119 -2.00 -5.60 8.41
C THR A 119 -0.94 -4.65 7.85
N ASN A 120 -0.34 -5.01 6.71
CA ASN A 120 0.50 -4.12 5.92
C ASN A 120 0.08 -4.18 4.45
N GLN A 121 -0.08 -3.01 3.84
CA GLN A 121 -0.31 -2.86 2.41
C GLN A 121 0.79 -1.97 1.82
N ALA A 122 1.63 -2.56 0.96
CA ALA A 122 2.76 -1.87 0.35
C ALA A 122 2.54 -1.68 -1.15
N HIS A 123 2.74 -0.46 -1.66
CA HIS A 123 2.98 -0.26 -3.08
C HIS A 123 4.35 -0.85 -3.41
N PHE A 124 4.39 -1.88 -4.26
CA PHE A 124 5.61 -2.68 -4.41
C PHE A 124 5.74 -3.25 -5.81
N LEU A 125 6.96 -3.23 -6.36
CA LEU A 125 7.28 -3.75 -7.71
C LEU A 125 6.35 -3.18 -8.80
N GLU A 126 6.10 -1.88 -8.80
CA GLU A 126 5.17 -1.26 -9.75
C GLU A 126 5.87 -0.80 -11.03
N SER A 127 6.79 0.16 -10.87
CA SER A 127 7.31 0.96 -11.98
C SER A 127 8.29 0.18 -12.86
N PRO A 128 8.33 0.40 -14.19
CA PRO A 128 9.37 -0.16 -15.06
C PRO A 128 10.75 0.44 -14.80
N GLU A 129 10.85 1.47 -13.97
CA GLU A 129 12.12 2.12 -13.63
C GLU A 129 12.84 1.40 -12.49
N ALA A 130 14.15 1.21 -12.63
CA ALA A 130 15.00 0.60 -11.60
C ALA A 130 14.48 -0.77 -11.08
N VAL A 131 13.85 -1.58 -11.94
CA VAL A 131 13.32 -2.92 -11.61
C VAL A 131 14.29 -3.78 -10.78
N PRO A 132 15.61 -3.86 -11.09
CA PRO A 132 16.53 -4.65 -10.27
C PRO A 132 16.61 -4.20 -8.81
N VAL A 133 16.51 -2.89 -8.55
CA VAL A 133 16.49 -2.34 -7.18
C VAL A 133 15.18 -2.70 -6.50
N GLN A 134 14.05 -2.58 -7.18
CA GLN A 134 12.76 -2.93 -6.61
C GLN A 134 12.68 -4.44 -6.28
N GLN A 135 13.14 -5.30 -7.18
CA GLN A 135 13.22 -6.75 -6.97
C GLN A 135 14.17 -7.11 -5.84
N ALA A 136 15.31 -6.43 -5.70
CA ALA A 136 16.22 -6.65 -4.58
C ALA A 136 15.55 -6.33 -3.23
N LYS A 137 14.72 -5.29 -3.17
CA LYS A 137 13.99 -4.92 -1.95
C LYS A 137 12.92 -5.95 -1.53
N PHE A 138 12.45 -6.81 -2.44
CA PHE A 138 11.56 -7.92 -2.06
C PHE A 138 12.20 -8.84 -1.01
N ALA A 139 13.53 -9.02 -1.07
CA ALA A 139 14.26 -9.81 -0.08
C ALA A 139 14.13 -9.22 1.33
N MET A 140 14.00 -7.91 1.49
CA MET A 140 13.83 -7.27 2.81
C MET A 140 12.54 -7.75 3.49
N TYR A 141 11.40 -7.71 2.78
CA TYR A 141 10.14 -8.23 3.32
C TYR A 141 10.18 -9.73 3.56
N ARG A 142 10.78 -10.49 2.65
CA ARG A 142 10.93 -11.95 2.81
C ARG A 142 11.72 -12.29 4.06
N ASP A 143 12.89 -11.67 4.21
CA ASP A 143 13.85 -12.00 5.27
C ASP A 143 13.36 -11.49 6.64
N ALA A 144 12.59 -10.40 6.67
CA ALA A 144 11.86 -9.93 7.87
C ALA A 144 10.65 -10.79 8.25
N GLY A 145 10.25 -11.75 7.40
CA GLY A 145 9.11 -12.64 7.64
C GLY A 145 7.74 -12.02 7.35
N ALA A 146 7.67 -11.02 6.47
CA ALA A 146 6.46 -10.26 6.19
C ALA A 146 5.46 -10.97 5.26
N LEU A 147 5.86 -11.99 4.50
CA LEU A 147 5.07 -12.56 3.39
C LEU A 147 3.82 -13.38 3.83
N GLY A 148 3.30 -13.15 5.03
CA GLY A 148 2.15 -13.83 5.60
C GLY A 148 0.78 -13.31 5.13
N PRO A 149 -0.32 -13.89 5.64
CA PRO A 149 -1.69 -13.52 5.29
C PRO A 149 -2.09 -12.06 5.54
N ASP A 150 -1.35 -11.38 6.43
CA ASP A 150 -1.55 -9.98 6.83
C ASP A 150 -0.79 -8.98 5.94
N MET A 151 -0.13 -9.46 4.88
CA MET A 151 0.57 -8.64 3.90
C MET A 151 -0.16 -8.60 2.55
N MET A 152 -0.26 -7.41 1.98
CA MET A 152 -0.85 -7.17 0.66
C MET A 152 0.05 -6.27 -0.19
N PHE A 153 0.38 -6.71 -1.39
CA PHE A 153 1.15 -5.91 -2.35
C PHE A 153 0.22 -5.18 -3.33
N GLY A 154 0.28 -3.86 -3.36
CA GLY A 154 -0.33 -3.02 -4.39
C GLY A 154 0.47 -3.06 -5.68
N HIS A 155 -0.23 -3.05 -6.82
CA HIS A 155 0.30 -3.16 -8.19
C HIS A 155 1.02 -4.45 -8.54
N PHE A 156 2.13 -4.76 -7.87
CA PHE A 156 2.90 -6.00 -7.95
C PHE A 156 3.12 -6.51 -9.38
N ILE A 157 3.71 -5.67 -10.24
CA ILE A 157 3.80 -5.87 -11.69
C ILE A 157 5.16 -6.49 -12.07
N GLN A 158 6.25 -5.90 -11.58
CA GLN A 158 7.64 -6.22 -11.94
C GLN A 158 8.16 -7.46 -11.20
N THR A 159 7.29 -8.45 -11.03
CA THR A 159 7.56 -9.69 -10.31
C THR A 159 8.33 -10.69 -11.18
N THR A 160 9.13 -11.53 -10.55
CA THR A 160 9.67 -12.75 -11.17
C THR A 160 8.86 -13.98 -10.74
N PRO A 161 8.99 -15.13 -11.43
CA PRO A 161 8.35 -16.37 -10.98
C PRO A 161 8.72 -16.75 -9.53
N GLU A 162 9.94 -16.45 -9.09
CA GLU A 162 10.42 -16.70 -7.73
C GLU A 162 9.67 -15.83 -6.70
N ILE A 163 9.48 -14.54 -7.02
CA ILE A 163 8.75 -13.59 -6.19
C ILE A 163 7.28 -14.05 -6.04
N ILE A 164 6.65 -14.45 -7.15
CA ILE A 164 5.26 -14.96 -7.11
C ILE A 164 5.18 -16.23 -6.27
N ARG A 165 6.08 -17.21 -6.46
CA ARG A 165 6.09 -18.45 -5.67
C ARG A 165 6.27 -18.17 -4.18
N ALA A 166 7.24 -17.35 -3.80
CA ALA A 166 7.48 -16.99 -2.40
C ALA A 166 6.27 -16.27 -1.77
N THR A 167 5.60 -15.42 -2.53
CA THR A 167 4.37 -14.72 -2.09
C THR A 167 3.24 -15.72 -1.85
N ALA A 168 3.05 -16.67 -2.77
CA ALA A 168 2.04 -17.73 -2.65
C ALA A 168 2.31 -18.66 -1.46
N GLU A 169 3.56 -19.09 -1.27
CA GLU A 169 3.99 -19.96 -0.17
C GLU A 169 3.76 -19.31 1.20
N GLY A 170 3.97 -18.00 1.31
CA GLY A 170 3.72 -17.25 2.54
C GLY A 170 2.24 -16.90 2.80
N GLY A 171 1.42 -16.83 1.75
CA GLY A 171 -0.01 -16.51 1.84
C GLY A 171 -0.36 -15.02 1.76
N ALA A 172 0.63 -14.17 1.45
CA ALA A 172 0.43 -12.77 1.11
C ALA A 172 -0.49 -12.61 -0.12
N SER A 173 -1.07 -11.42 -0.23
CA SER A 173 -2.10 -11.11 -1.23
C SER A 173 -1.70 -9.93 -2.12
N MET A 174 -2.52 -9.65 -3.14
CA MET A 174 -2.31 -8.56 -4.08
C MET A 174 -3.55 -7.67 -4.16
N SER A 175 -3.36 -6.36 -4.25
CA SER A 175 -4.35 -5.40 -4.72
C SER A 175 -3.98 -4.93 -6.12
N TRP A 176 -4.78 -5.26 -7.13
CA TRP A 176 -4.52 -4.96 -8.53
C TRP A 176 -5.23 -3.68 -8.99
N GLN A 177 -4.47 -2.72 -9.54
CA GLN A 177 -4.96 -1.41 -10.00
C GLN A 177 -4.74 -1.19 -11.51
N PRO A 178 -5.45 -1.91 -12.41
CA PRO A 178 -5.13 -1.91 -13.84
C PRO A 178 -5.24 -0.56 -14.54
N ALA A 179 -6.20 0.29 -14.19
CA ALA A 179 -6.31 1.62 -14.79
C ALA A 179 -5.07 2.47 -14.50
N SER A 180 -4.64 2.52 -13.24
CA SER A 180 -3.40 3.19 -12.82
C SER A 180 -2.18 2.61 -13.54
N ASN A 181 -2.03 1.28 -13.53
CA ASN A 181 -0.93 0.60 -14.19
C ASN A 181 -0.83 0.96 -15.69
N GLY A 182 -1.96 1.04 -16.40
CA GLY A 182 -1.99 1.44 -17.79
C GLY A 182 -1.70 2.93 -18.00
N ARG A 183 -2.28 3.79 -17.15
CA ARG A 183 -2.15 5.24 -17.23
C ARG A 183 -0.74 5.73 -16.98
N LEU A 184 -0.03 5.09 -16.05
CA LEU A 184 1.36 5.36 -15.69
C LEU A 184 2.37 4.57 -16.53
N ALA A 185 1.89 3.72 -17.45
CA ALA A 185 2.73 2.79 -18.20
C ALA A 185 3.58 1.86 -17.30
N SER A 186 3.05 1.51 -16.12
CA SER A 186 3.72 0.62 -15.17
C SER A 186 3.85 -0.80 -15.69
N GLY A 187 2.88 -1.28 -16.49
CA GLY A 187 2.90 -2.60 -17.15
C GLY A 187 1.65 -3.45 -16.86
N VAL A 188 1.70 -4.72 -17.26
CA VAL A 188 0.57 -5.67 -17.08
C VAL A 188 0.95 -6.74 -16.07
N ALA A 189 0.31 -6.72 -14.89
CA ALA A 189 0.55 -7.70 -13.83
C ALA A 189 0.19 -9.14 -14.27
N LEU A 190 0.95 -10.12 -13.77
CA LEU A 190 0.80 -11.56 -14.04
C LEU A 190 -0.35 -12.19 -13.22
N VAL A 191 -1.54 -11.59 -13.29
CA VAL A 191 -2.70 -11.97 -12.47
C VAL A 191 -3.14 -13.44 -12.67
N PRO A 192 -3.29 -13.98 -13.90
CA PRO A 192 -3.61 -15.39 -14.11
C PRO A 192 -2.61 -16.34 -13.41
N GLU A 193 -1.31 -16.05 -13.52
CA GLU A 193 -0.23 -16.84 -12.93
C GLU A 193 -0.26 -16.77 -11.40
N MET A 194 -0.53 -15.59 -10.84
CA MET A 194 -0.71 -15.41 -9.39
C MET A 194 -1.93 -16.19 -8.87
N LEU A 195 -3.05 -16.14 -9.58
CA LEU A 195 -4.26 -16.89 -9.22
C LEU A 195 -4.06 -18.40 -9.31
N GLU A 196 -3.34 -18.89 -10.32
CA GLU A 196 -3.02 -20.31 -10.48
C GLU A 196 -2.18 -20.85 -9.32
N LEU A 197 -1.27 -20.03 -8.78
CA LEU A 197 -0.47 -20.35 -7.60
C LEU A 197 -1.20 -20.10 -6.26
N GLY A 198 -2.45 -19.63 -6.29
CA GLY A 198 -3.28 -19.45 -5.10
C GLY A 198 -3.15 -18.10 -4.39
N ILE A 199 -2.49 -17.11 -4.98
CA ILE A 199 -2.44 -15.75 -4.44
C ILE A 199 -3.84 -15.14 -4.51
N ARG A 200 -4.30 -14.58 -3.39
CA ARG A 200 -5.56 -13.81 -3.33
C ARG A 200 -5.36 -12.47 -4.03
N VAL A 201 -6.12 -12.20 -5.09
CA VAL A 201 -6.07 -10.94 -5.84
C VAL A 201 -7.37 -10.16 -5.63
N GLY A 202 -7.25 -8.98 -5.03
CA GLY A 202 -8.29 -7.96 -4.97
C GLY A 202 -8.13 -6.90 -6.06
N MET A 203 -9.15 -6.06 -6.24
CA MET A 203 -9.11 -4.93 -7.18
C MET A 203 -9.09 -3.62 -6.40
N GLY A 204 -8.09 -2.77 -6.67
CA GLY A 204 -7.97 -1.43 -6.12
C GLY A 204 -8.14 -0.37 -7.21
N LEU A 205 -8.58 0.83 -6.82
CA LEU A 205 -8.71 1.95 -7.74
C LEU A 205 -7.39 2.71 -7.91
N ASP A 206 -6.58 2.80 -6.85
CA ASP A 206 -5.53 3.81 -6.73
C ASP A 206 -6.12 5.24 -6.73
N ASP A 207 -5.26 6.26 -6.64
CA ASP A 207 -5.71 7.66 -6.57
C ASP A 207 -6.15 8.25 -7.93
N GLN A 208 -6.93 9.33 -7.89
CA GLN A 208 -7.36 10.04 -9.10
C GLN A 208 -6.20 10.68 -9.87
N ALA A 209 -5.06 10.97 -9.22
CA ALA A 209 -3.87 11.47 -9.89
C ALA A 209 -3.30 10.49 -10.94
N CYS A 210 -3.60 9.19 -10.82
CA CYS A 210 -3.16 8.15 -11.73
C CYS A 210 -4.31 7.38 -12.41
N THR A 211 -5.58 7.71 -12.13
CA THR A 211 -6.73 7.02 -12.74
C THR A 211 -7.78 7.93 -13.36
N ASP A 212 -7.66 9.25 -13.22
CA ASP A 212 -8.59 10.30 -13.66
C ASP A 212 -9.99 10.25 -12.98
N LEU A 213 -10.54 9.06 -12.70
CA LEU A 213 -11.85 8.82 -12.11
C LEU A 213 -11.83 7.65 -11.13
N ALA A 214 -12.55 7.78 -10.02
CA ALA A 214 -12.81 6.68 -9.09
C ALA A 214 -13.94 5.74 -9.60
N ASP A 215 -13.72 5.06 -10.72
CA ASP A 215 -14.70 4.13 -11.35
C ASP A 215 -14.24 2.65 -11.24
N PRO A 216 -14.82 1.86 -10.32
CA PRO A 216 -14.43 0.45 -10.14
C PRO A 216 -14.81 -0.43 -11.34
N TRP A 217 -15.84 -0.08 -12.09
CA TRP A 217 -16.28 -0.86 -13.25
C TRP A 217 -15.44 -0.56 -14.48
N GLY A 218 -15.09 0.72 -14.68
CA GLY A 218 -14.08 1.15 -15.65
C GLY A 218 -12.74 0.47 -15.41
N ASN A 219 -12.28 0.45 -14.16
CA ASN A 219 -11.05 -0.22 -13.76
C ASN A 219 -11.09 -1.73 -14.04
N MET A 220 -12.18 -2.42 -13.68
CA MET A 220 -12.37 -3.85 -14.01
C MET A 220 -12.34 -4.12 -15.52
N ARG A 221 -13.01 -3.28 -16.31
CA ARG A 221 -13.03 -3.40 -17.78
C ARG A 221 -11.64 -3.24 -18.38
N ALA A 222 -10.88 -2.24 -17.93
CA ALA A 222 -9.50 -2.02 -18.34
C ALA A 222 -8.63 -3.25 -18.02
N GLY A 223 -8.76 -3.80 -16.80
CA GLY A 223 -8.07 -5.02 -16.39
C GLY A 223 -8.35 -6.20 -17.33
N ILE A 224 -9.63 -6.48 -17.64
CA ILE A 224 -10.02 -7.57 -18.55
C ILE A 224 -9.35 -7.41 -19.92
N PHE A 225 -9.31 -6.19 -20.46
CA PHE A 225 -8.71 -5.92 -21.77
C PHE A 225 -7.20 -6.17 -21.77
N MET A 226 -6.49 -5.67 -20.75
CA MET A 226 -5.04 -5.87 -20.62
C MET A 226 -4.68 -7.35 -20.49
N GLN A 227 -5.42 -8.10 -19.67
CA GLN A 227 -5.18 -9.52 -19.48
C GLN A 227 -5.42 -10.32 -20.76
N ARG A 228 -6.49 -10.01 -21.51
CA ARG A 228 -6.73 -10.65 -22.81
C ARG A 228 -5.65 -10.32 -23.82
N ALA A 229 -5.24 -9.06 -23.93
CA ALA A 229 -4.17 -8.64 -24.85
C ALA A 229 -2.82 -9.29 -24.53
N ARG A 230 -2.54 -9.59 -23.25
CA ARG A 230 -1.30 -10.29 -22.85
C ARG A 230 -1.34 -11.80 -23.13
N THR A 231 -2.51 -12.42 -23.00
CA THR A 231 -2.63 -13.90 -22.90
C THR A 231 -3.29 -14.58 -24.10
N LYS A 232 -3.78 -13.83 -25.09
CA LYS A 232 -4.46 -14.31 -26.30
C LYS A 232 -3.85 -13.67 -27.52
#